data_AF-A0A848NFT9-F1
#
_entry.id   AF-A0A848NFT9-F1
#
_cell.length_a   1.000
_cell.length_b   1.000
_cell.length_c   1.000
_cell.angle_alpha   90.00
_cell.angle_beta   90.00
_cell.angle_gamma   90.00
#
_symmetry.space_group_name_H-M   'P 1'
#
loop_
_entity.id
_entity.type
_entity.pdbx_description
1 polymer ?
#
loop_
_entity_poly.entity_id
_entity_poly.type
_entity_poly.pdbx_seq_one_letter_code
_entity_poly.pdbx_strand_id
1 'polypeptide(L)'
;MDIRSIRLNNLKYAVHEAGGVERLAERAGVSRKYLDQILQGFQGKRDKNPRRVGDALAAKLATGLGQPAHWMDTAHPDLWRELAPDVIADEPAARLVSFHAPRLGRPDHGNVLIAQFDTGGAMGNGLELRDQPGVIQSWNVSPEWLQKNVRGYSASKNLCIVTGFGDSMRPMFNPGDPLIVDRGVQAVEYDAIYF
;
A
#
# COMPACT_ATOMS: atom_id res chain seq x y z
N MET A 1 -0.36 -18.67 -28.51
CA MET A 1 -0.70 -18.85 -27.09
C MET A 1 -1.98 -19.69 -27.04
N ASP A 2 -2.06 -20.69 -26.17
CA ASP A 2 -3.24 -21.57 -26.10
C ASP A 2 -4.42 -20.83 -25.44
N ILE A 3 -5.66 -21.12 -25.86
CA ILE A 3 -6.88 -20.51 -25.31
C ILE A 3 -6.98 -20.69 -23.79
N ARG A 4 -6.45 -21.80 -23.27
CA ARG A 4 -6.42 -22.09 -21.84
C ARG A 4 -5.52 -21.10 -21.09
N SER A 5 -4.36 -20.79 -21.66
CA SER A 5 -3.41 -19.84 -21.08
C SER A 5 -3.95 -18.42 -21.14
N ILE A 6 -4.63 -18.06 -22.24
CA ILE A 6 -5.29 -16.76 -22.41
C ILE A 6 -6.34 -16.56 -21.31
N ARG A 7 -7.26 -17.52 -21.15
CA ARG A 7 -8.32 -17.46 -20.13
C ARG A 7 -7.76 -17.41 -18.71
N LEU A 8 -6.67 -18.12 -18.43
CA LEU A 8 -6.05 -18.11 -17.10
C LEU A 8 -5.41 -16.75 -16.79
N ASN A 9 -4.71 -16.15 -17.75
CA ASN A 9 -4.11 -14.82 -17.58
C ASN A 9 -5.20 -13.75 -17.46
N ASN A 10 -6.25 -13.83 -18.26
CA ASN A 10 -7.40 -12.95 -18.16
C ASN A 10 -8.15 -13.11 -16.83
N LEU A 11 -8.25 -14.33 -16.30
CA LEU A 11 -8.81 -14.57 -14.96
C LEU A 11 -7.96 -13.92 -13.86
N LYS A 12 -6.62 -14.01 -13.94
CA LYS A 12 -5.73 -13.33 -13.00
C LYS A 12 -5.92 -11.81 -13.04
N TYR A 13 -6.04 -11.24 -14.23
CA TYR A 13 -6.37 -9.83 -14.41
C TYR A 13 -7.73 -9.48 -13.83
N ALA A 14 -8.76 -10.27 -14.14
CA ALA A 14 -10.11 -10.07 -13.62
C ALA A 14 -10.14 -10.03 -12.08
N VAL A 15 -9.35 -10.89 -11.43
CA VAL A 15 -9.21 -10.89 -9.96
C VAL A 15 -8.57 -9.59 -9.46
N HIS A 16 -7.51 -9.13 -10.13
CA HIS A 16 -6.84 -7.88 -9.79
C HIS A 16 -7.78 -6.67 -9.97
N GLU A 17 -8.47 -6.58 -11.12
CA GLU A 17 -9.40 -5.52 -11.45
C GLU A 17 -10.60 -5.47 -10.48
N ALA A 18 -11.16 -6.63 -10.13
CA ALA A 18 -12.24 -6.73 -9.15
C ALA A 18 -11.77 -6.41 -7.71
N GLY A 19 -10.45 -6.34 -7.47
CA GLY A 19 -9.86 -6.09 -6.16
C GLY A 19 -9.92 -7.30 -5.23
N GLY A 20 -9.91 -8.52 -5.78
CA GLY A 20 -9.87 -9.78 -5.04
C GLY A 20 -10.80 -10.85 -5.60
N VAL A 21 -10.50 -12.13 -5.27
CA VAL A 21 -11.25 -13.29 -5.76
C VAL A 21 -12.69 -13.28 -5.27
N GLU A 22 -12.92 -12.83 -4.04
CA GLU A 22 -14.26 -12.77 -3.42
C GLU A 22 -15.19 -11.82 -4.18
N ARG A 23 -14.72 -10.61 -4.47
CA ARG A 23 -15.47 -9.61 -5.23
C ARG A 23 -15.73 -10.06 -6.67
N LEU A 24 -14.77 -10.70 -7.31
CA LEU A 24 -14.96 -11.27 -8.64
C LEU A 24 -16.01 -12.39 -8.61
N ALA A 25 -15.97 -13.24 -7.59
CA ALA A 25 -16.91 -14.35 -7.41
C ALA A 25 -18.35 -13.84 -7.26
N GLU A 26 -18.55 -12.81 -6.43
CA GLU A 26 -19.85 -12.14 -6.26
C GLU A 26 -20.36 -11.54 -7.57
N ARG A 27 -19.52 -10.76 -8.26
CA ARG A 27 -19.89 -10.12 -9.54
C ARG A 27 -20.22 -11.12 -10.64
N ALA A 28 -19.50 -12.24 -10.69
CA ALA A 28 -19.72 -13.30 -11.68
C ALA A 28 -20.78 -14.34 -11.26
N GLY A 29 -21.33 -14.24 -10.04
CA GLY A 29 -22.31 -15.19 -9.50
C GLY A 29 -21.77 -16.62 -9.40
N VAL A 30 -20.52 -16.78 -8.96
CA VAL A 30 -19.82 -18.06 -8.78
C VAL A 30 -19.22 -18.15 -7.37
N SER A 31 -18.84 -19.35 -6.93
CA SER A 31 -18.22 -19.49 -5.61
C SER A 31 -16.74 -19.13 -5.62
N ARG A 32 -16.28 -18.41 -4.60
CA ARG A 32 -14.86 -18.10 -4.38
C ARG A 32 -13.98 -19.34 -4.47
N LYS A 33 -14.38 -20.41 -3.76
CA LYS A 33 -13.68 -21.70 -3.74
C LYS A 33 -13.50 -22.29 -5.14
N TYR A 34 -14.47 -22.11 -6.03
CA TYR A 34 -14.38 -22.61 -7.40
C TYR A 34 -13.38 -21.81 -8.23
N LEU A 35 -13.32 -20.48 -8.06
CA LEU A 35 -12.30 -19.64 -8.69
C LEU A 35 -10.89 -19.95 -8.16
N ASP A 36 -10.72 -20.11 -6.84
CA ASP A 36 -9.45 -20.48 -6.22
C ASP A 36 -8.92 -21.82 -6.75
N GLN A 37 -9.82 -22.82 -6.87
CA GLN A 37 -9.46 -24.11 -7.45
C GLN A 37 -8.97 -24.02 -8.90
N ILE A 38 -9.50 -23.08 -9.69
CA ILE A 38 -9.06 -22.87 -11.08
C ILE A 38 -7.71 -22.14 -11.11
N LEU A 39 -7.53 -21.11 -10.26
CA LEU A 39 -6.29 -20.35 -10.15
C LEU A 39 -5.11 -21.23 -9.68
N GLN A 40 -5.36 -22.11 -8.73
CA GLN A 40 -4.38 -23.07 -8.20
C GLN A 40 -4.19 -24.30 -9.11
N GLY A 41 -4.96 -24.41 -10.19
CA GLY A 41 -4.91 -25.57 -11.08
C GLY A 41 -5.28 -26.88 -10.37
N PHE A 42 -6.20 -26.83 -9.41
CA PHE A 42 -6.61 -27.99 -8.62
C PHE A 42 -7.10 -29.13 -9.53
N GLN A 43 -6.50 -30.30 -9.34
CA GLN A 43 -6.89 -31.53 -10.00
C GLN A 43 -7.34 -32.55 -8.95
N GLY A 44 -8.59 -33.00 -9.05
CA GLY A 44 -9.08 -34.07 -8.19
C GLY A 44 -8.44 -35.42 -8.57
N LYS A 45 -8.28 -36.33 -7.61
CA LYS A 45 -7.72 -37.68 -7.85
C LYS A 45 -8.47 -38.51 -8.91
N ARG A 46 -9.73 -38.18 -9.18
CA ARG A 46 -10.58 -38.81 -10.22
C ARG A 46 -10.63 -38.04 -11.53
N ASP A 47 -10.03 -36.85 -11.58
CA ASP A 47 -10.13 -35.95 -12.73
C ASP A 47 -8.90 -36.11 -13.63
N LYS A 48 -9.14 -36.26 -14.93
CA LYS A 48 -8.06 -36.41 -15.93
C LYS A 48 -7.34 -35.09 -16.19
N ASN A 49 -7.95 -33.95 -15.87
CA ASN A 49 -7.38 -32.63 -16.10
C ASN A 49 -7.62 -31.70 -14.89
N PRO A 50 -6.73 -30.73 -14.65
CA PRO A 50 -6.97 -29.67 -13.67
C PRO A 50 -8.20 -28.84 -14.04
N ARG A 51 -8.88 -28.27 -13.03
CA ARG A 51 -10.03 -27.38 -13.22
C ARG A 51 -9.62 -26.15 -14.01
N ARG A 52 -10.47 -25.75 -14.97
CA ARG A 52 -10.18 -24.69 -15.95
C ARG A 52 -11.41 -23.80 -16.15
N VAL A 53 -11.17 -22.63 -16.74
CA VAL A 53 -12.23 -21.74 -17.19
C VAL A 53 -12.88 -22.31 -18.47
N GLY A 54 -14.06 -22.91 -18.30
CA GLY A 54 -14.93 -23.30 -19.41
C GLY A 54 -15.71 -22.11 -19.99
N ASP A 55 -16.41 -22.33 -21.10
CA ASP A 55 -17.09 -21.26 -21.86
C ASP A 55 -18.17 -20.55 -21.04
N ALA A 56 -18.97 -21.31 -20.28
CA ALA A 56 -19.99 -20.75 -19.40
C ALA A 56 -19.40 -19.89 -18.27
N LEU A 57 -18.23 -20.26 -17.76
CA LEU A 57 -17.54 -19.46 -16.74
C LEU A 57 -16.92 -18.20 -17.35
N ALA A 58 -16.33 -18.32 -18.55
CA ALA A 58 -15.75 -17.21 -19.28
C ALA A 58 -16.79 -16.11 -19.54
N ALA A 59 -17.99 -16.48 -20.00
CA ALA A 59 -19.08 -15.54 -20.24
C ALA A 59 -19.54 -14.84 -18.95
N LYS A 60 -19.65 -15.58 -17.84
CA LYS A 60 -20.02 -15.01 -16.53
C LYS A 60 -18.97 -14.04 -15.99
N LEU A 61 -17.69 -14.39 -16.11
CA LEU A 61 -16.58 -13.53 -15.70
C LEU A 61 -16.56 -12.24 -16.52
N ALA A 62 -16.70 -12.33 -17.86
CA ALA A 62 -16.78 -11.16 -18.71
C ALA A 62 -17.96 -10.24 -18.33
N THR A 63 -19.14 -10.83 -18.12
CA THR A 63 -20.33 -10.09 -17.69
C THR A 63 -20.13 -9.42 -16.33
N GLY A 64 -19.50 -10.12 -15.37
CA GLY A 64 -19.20 -9.58 -14.04
C GLY A 64 -18.20 -8.42 -14.04
N LEU A 65 -17.39 -8.29 -15.11
CA LEU A 65 -16.47 -7.18 -15.34
C LEU A 65 -17.07 -6.08 -16.21
N GLY A 66 -18.29 -6.25 -16.73
CA GLY A 66 -18.88 -5.33 -17.72
C GLY A 66 -18.21 -5.38 -19.10
N GLN A 67 -17.51 -6.48 -19.39
CA GLN A 67 -16.77 -6.70 -20.64
C GLN A 67 -17.58 -7.56 -21.62
N PRO A 68 -17.25 -7.53 -22.93
CA PRO A 68 -17.95 -8.36 -23.91
C PRO A 68 -17.68 -9.86 -23.71
N ALA A 69 -18.61 -10.72 -24.11
CA ALA A 69 -18.56 -12.17 -23.85
C ALA A 69 -17.27 -12.88 -24.34
N HIS A 70 -16.63 -12.36 -25.40
CA HIS A 70 -15.39 -12.89 -25.97
C HIS A 70 -14.12 -12.30 -25.31
N TRP A 71 -14.26 -11.42 -24.33
CA TRP A 71 -13.12 -10.74 -23.70
C TRP A 71 -12.17 -11.75 -23.04
N MET A 72 -12.71 -12.75 -22.34
CA MET A 72 -11.94 -13.81 -21.70
C MET A 72 -11.18 -14.70 -22.70
N ASP A 73 -11.62 -14.73 -23.96
CA ASP A 73 -11.03 -15.52 -25.05
C ASP A 73 -10.00 -14.74 -25.87
N THR A 74 -9.99 -13.42 -25.70
CA THR A 74 -9.11 -12.51 -26.40
C THR A 74 -7.83 -12.31 -25.60
N ALA A 75 -6.67 -12.38 -26.26
CA ALA A 75 -5.40 -12.12 -25.60
C ALA A 75 -5.25 -10.61 -25.34
N HIS A 76 -4.96 -10.24 -24.09
CA HIS A 76 -4.74 -8.84 -23.67
C HIS A 76 -3.30 -8.67 -23.15
N PRO A 77 -2.28 -8.75 -24.03
CA PRO A 77 -0.88 -8.73 -23.61
C PRO A 77 -0.47 -7.45 -22.88
N ASP A 78 -1.12 -6.32 -23.17
CA ASP A 78 -0.85 -5.05 -22.49
C ASP A 78 -1.35 -5.09 -21.03
N LEU A 79 -2.56 -5.62 -20.81
CA LEU A 79 -3.13 -5.82 -19.46
C LEU A 79 -2.33 -6.84 -18.64
N TRP A 80 -1.76 -7.84 -19.30
CA TRP A 80 -0.90 -8.83 -18.63
C TRP A 80 0.48 -8.26 -18.27
N ARG A 81 0.96 -7.26 -19.01
CA ARG A 81 2.25 -6.60 -18.72
C ARG A 81 2.15 -5.74 -17.46
N GLU A 82 0.99 -5.12 -17.22
CA GLU A 82 0.68 -4.41 -15.96
C GLU A 82 0.63 -5.36 -14.75
N LEU A 83 0.56 -6.69 -14.95
CA LEU A 83 0.51 -7.72 -13.91
C LEU A 83 1.86 -8.41 -13.61
N ALA A 84 2.94 -8.10 -14.31
CA ALA A 84 4.25 -8.71 -14.04
C ALA A 84 4.96 -8.01 -12.86
N PRO A 85 5.74 -8.71 -12.01
CA PRO A 85 5.50 -9.97 -11.32
C PRO A 85 5.66 -9.80 -9.78
N ASP A 86 5.08 -8.77 -9.16
CA ASP A 86 5.21 -8.56 -7.70
C ASP A 86 3.94 -8.87 -6.89
N VAL A 87 2.88 -9.42 -7.52
CA VAL A 87 1.54 -9.47 -6.90
C VAL A 87 0.92 -10.89 -6.82
N ILE A 88 1.71 -11.95 -6.96
CA ILE A 88 1.21 -13.33 -6.76
C ILE A 88 2.00 -14.02 -5.65
N ALA A 89 1.81 -13.55 -4.42
CA ALA A 89 2.09 -14.31 -3.20
C ALA A 89 0.88 -14.18 -2.27
N ASP A 90 0.29 -15.32 -1.93
CA ASP A 90 -0.84 -15.52 -1.02
C ASP A 90 -0.36 -15.35 0.45
N GLU A 91 -0.13 -14.12 0.85
CA GLU A 91 -0.01 -13.68 2.24
C GLU A 91 -0.93 -12.46 2.37
N PRO A 92 -1.56 -12.17 3.54
CA PRO A 92 -2.21 -10.89 3.76
C PRO A 92 -1.11 -9.84 3.93
N ALA A 93 -0.37 -9.57 2.86
CA ALA A 93 0.59 -8.49 2.80
C ALA A 93 -0.23 -7.22 2.98
N ALA A 94 -0.01 -6.56 4.11
CA ALA A 94 -0.44 -5.19 4.35
C ALA A 94 -0.26 -4.43 3.04
N ARG A 95 -1.38 -4.14 2.37
CA ARG A 95 -1.36 -3.56 1.03
C ARG A 95 -0.60 -2.25 1.17
N LEU A 96 0.60 -2.19 0.61
CA LEU A 96 1.37 -0.95 0.57
C LEU A 96 0.49 0.02 -0.20
N VAL A 97 -0.09 0.98 0.51
CA VAL A 97 -0.90 2.02 -0.10
C VAL A 97 0.08 2.86 -0.91
N SER A 98 0.16 2.62 -2.21
CA SER A 98 0.95 3.47 -3.11
C SER A 98 0.31 4.85 -3.13
N PHE A 99 0.84 5.74 -2.29
CA PHE A 99 0.56 7.16 -2.38
C PHE A 99 1.19 7.66 -3.67
N HIS A 100 0.36 7.99 -4.65
CA HIS A 100 0.85 8.63 -5.86
C HIS A 100 1.47 9.96 -5.47
N ALA A 101 2.70 10.23 -5.95
CA ALA A 101 3.25 11.59 -5.90
C ALA A 101 2.19 12.56 -6.43
N PRO A 102 1.97 13.72 -5.77
CA PRO A 102 0.87 14.62 -6.13
C PRO A 102 0.97 14.97 -7.61
N ARG A 103 0.00 14.49 -8.40
CA ARG A 103 -0.11 14.87 -9.81
C ARG A 103 -0.60 16.31 -9.84
N LEU A 104 0.23 17.22 -10.35
CA LEU A 104 -0.15 18.61 -10.63
C LEU A 104 -1.52 18.66 -11.32
N GLY A 105 -2.52 19.26 -10.67
CA GLY A 105 -3.82 19.55 -11.27
C GLY A 105 -5.05 18.81 -10.73
N ARG A 106 -4.92 17.91 -9.74
CA ARG A 106 -6.08 17.43 -8.96
C ARG A 106 -5.88 17.69 -7.47
N PRO A 107 -6.83 18.35 -6.78
CA PRO A 107 -6.82 18.42 -5.33
C PRO A 107 -7.21 17.04 -4.80
N ASP A 108 -6.24 16.13 -4.72
CA ASP A 108 -6.39 14.92 -3.91
C ASP A 108 -6.46 15.38 -2.44
N HIS A 109 -7.47 14.93 -1.72
CA HIS A 109 -7.94 15.52 -0.48
C HIS A 109 -6.85 15.82 0.56
N GLY A 110 -6.36 17.06 0.59
CA GLY A 110 -5.90 17.79 1.78
C GLY A 110 -4.82 17.17 2.67
N ASN A 111 -4.07 16.17 2.25
CA ASN A 111 -3.03 15.58 3.11
C ASN A 111 -1.96 16.62 3.49
N VAL A 112 -1.45 16.48 4.71
CA VAL A 112 -0.45 17.36 5.31
C VAL A 112 0.91 16.68 5.21
N LEU A 113 1.84 17.34 4.54
CA LEU A 113 3.24 16.96 4.52
C LEU A 113 3.94 17.54 5.75
N ILE A 114 4.49 16.68 6.60
CA ILE A 114 5.34 17.05 7.73
C ILE A 114 6.77 16.71 7.34
N ALA A 115 7.60 17.71 7.09
CA ALA A 115 8.98 17.51 6.68
C ALA A 115 9.89 17.22 7.88
N GLN A 116 11.01 16.55 7.62
CA GLN A 116 12.09 16.45 8.59
C GLN A 116 12.58 17.84 8.99
N PHE A 117 12.88 18.02 10.26
CA PHE A 117 13.68 19.13 10.72
C PHE A 117 15.13 18.89 10.31
N ASP A 118 15.70 19.82 9.55
CA ASP A 118 17.12 19.79 9.23
C ASP A 118 17.92 20.21 10.47
N THR A 119 18.10 19.25 11.37
CA THR A 119 19.08 19.35 12.44
C THR A 119 20.44 19.11 11.79
N GLY A 120 20.94 20.10 11.03
CA GLY A 120 22.25 20.04 10.38
C GLY A 120 23.26 19.45 11.37
N GLY A 121 23.80 18.27 11.03
CA GLY A 121 24.28 17.24 11.96
C GLY A 121 25.28 17.64 13.04
N ALA A 122 24.85 18.41 14.03
CA ALA A 122 25.70 18.90 15.10
C ALA A 122 24.87 19.29 16.34
N MET A 123 24.26 18.32 17.00
CA MET A 123 24.03 18.45 18.45
C MET A 123 25.34 18.15 19.17
N GLY A 124 26.26 19.14 19.21
CA GLY A 124 27.48 19.09 20.02
C GLY A 124 28.59 18.16 19.52
N ASN A 125 29.84 18.57 19.76
CA ASN A 125 31.11 17.93 19.39
C ASN A 125 31.06 16.47 18.90
N GLY A 126 31.13 16.28 17.58
CA GLY A 126 32.15 15.42 16.98
C GLY A 126 32.19 13.95 17.39
N LEU A 127 31.03 13.29 17.49
CA LEU A 127 30.97 11.84 17.36
C LEU A 127 30.08 11.52 16.16
N GLU A 128 30.71 11.15 15.04
CA GLU A 128 30.03 10.37 14.00
C GLU A 128 29.48 9.12 14.67
N LEU A 129 28.20 9.15 15.03
CA LEU A 129 27.49 7.99 15.53
C LEU A 129 27.36 7.01 14.36
N ARG A 130 28.31 6.07 14.30
CA ARG A 130 28.47 5.06 13.23
C ARG A 130 27.30 4.07 13.09
N ASP A 131 26.27 4.19 13.93
CA ASP A 131 25.14 3.26 14.01
C ASP A 131 23.80 4.01 14.20
N GLN A 132 23.58 5.08 13.44
CA GLN A 132 22.25 5.69 13.41
C GLN A 132 21.33 4.91 12.44
N PRO A 133 20.16 4.42 12.89
CA PRO A 133 19.13 4.00 11.96
C PRO A 133 18.76 5.22 11.11
N GLY A 134 18.63 5.04 9.80
CA GLY A 134 18.53 6.14 8.84
C GLY A 134 17.44 7.18 9.16
N VAL A 135 17.48 8.29 8.42
CA VAL A 135 16.65 9.46 8.69
C VAL A 135 15.28 9.37 8.00
N ILE A 136 14.23 9.74 8.73
CA ILE A 136 12.87 9.90 8.17
C ILE A 136 12.76 11.31 7.55
N GLN A 137 12.70 11.38 6.22
CA GLN A 137 12.70 12.65 5.48
C GLN A 137 11.37 13.42 5.55
N SER A 138 10.24 12.73 5.57
CA SER A 138 8.92 13.36 5.69
C SER A 138 7.82 12.34 5.97
N TRP A 139 6.72 12.80 6.54
CA TRP A 139 5.46 12.07 6.62
C TRP A 139 4.39 12.77 5.81
N ASN A 140 3.62 11.98 5.05
CA ASN A 140 2.42 12.45 4.39
C ASN A 140 1.21 11.86 5.13
N VAL A 141 0.49 12.70 5.89
CA VAL A 141 -0.57 12.25 6.78
C VAL A 141 -1.91 12.87 6.41
N SER A 142 -3.00 12.17 6.67
CA SER A 142 -4.33 12.75 6.53
C SER A 142 -4.58 13.80 7.62
N PRO A 143 -5.40 14.84 7.36
CA PRO A 143 -5.79 15.81 8.38
C PRO A 143 -6.46 15.16 9.59
N GLU A 144 -7.25 14.10 9.36
CA GLU A 144 -7.91 13.35 10.43
C GLU A 144 -6.89 12.66 11.34
N TRP A 145 -5.87 12.02 10.78
CA TRP A 145 -4.79 11.42 11.57
C TRP A 145 -4.08 12.49 12.38
N LEU A 146 -3.76 13.63 11.75
CA LEU A 146 -3.06 14.72 12.42
C LEU A 146 -3.86 15.25 13.61
N GLN A 147 -5.16 15.51 13.45
CA GLN A 147 -6.02 16.00 14.53
C GLN A 147 -6.17 15.00 15.68
N LYS A 148 -6.20 13.70 15.37
CA LYS A 148 -6.36 12.66 16.40
C LYS A 148 -5.08 12.40 17.20
N ASN A 149 -3.92 12.47 16.56
CA ASN A 149 -2.64 12.09 17.14
C ASN A 149 -1.79 13.27 17.62
N VAL A 150 -1.87 14.42 16.96
CA VAL A 150 -1.13 15.63 17.32
C VAL A 150 -2.15 16.65 17.80
N ARG A 151 -2.30 16.78 19.11
CA ARG A 151 -3.25 17.72 19.72
C ARG A 151 -2.54 19.03 20.07
N GLY A 152 -3.24 20.14 19.91
CA GLY A 152 -2.76 21.45 20.38
C GLY A 152 -1.59 22.04 19.60
N TYR A 153 -1.30 21.55 18.38
CA TYR A 153 -0.33 22.21 17.52
C TYR A 153 -0.87 23.57 17.04
N SER A 154 0.04 24.53 16.92
CA SER A 154 -0.19 25.92 16.52
C SER A 154 -0.63 26.02 15.05
N ALA A 155 0.10 25.42 14.13
CA ALA A 155 -0.26 25.32 12.71
C ALA A 155 0.45 24.12 12.07
N SER A 156 -0.21 23.48 11.10
CA SER A 156 0.34 22.30 10.41
C SER A 156 1.69 22.57 9.74
N LYS A 157 1.90 23.79 9.22
CA LYS A 157 3.16 24.26 8.62
C LYS A 157 4.34 24.37 9.60
N ASN A 158 4.06 24.41 10.90
CA ASN A 158 5.08 24.53 11.95
C ASN A 158 5.56 23.16 12.43
N LEU A 159 4.88 22.08 12.03
CA LEU A 159 5.23 20.73 12.40
C LEU A 159 6.42 20.23 11.60
N CYS A 160 7.36 19.59 12.29
CA CYS A 160 8.48 18.90 11.68
C CYS A 160 8.81 17.60 12.42
N ILE A 161 9.49 16.68 11.74
CA ILE A 161 9.93 15.41 12.31
C ILE A 161 11.39 15.52 12.74
N VAL A 162 11.68 15.18 13.99
CA VAL A 162 13.03 15.00 14.51
C VAL A 162 13.22 13.51 14.80
N THR A 163 14.32 12.94 14.32
CA THR A 163 14.74 11.59 14.70
C THR A 163 15.77 11.70 15.81
N GLY A 164 15.48 11.09 16.97
CA GLY A 164 16.37 11.14 18.13
C GLY A 164 17.66 10.37 17.89
N PHE A 165 18.80 11.05 18.01
CA PHE A 165 20.13 10.48 17.84
C PHE A 165 20.80 10.26 19.20
N GLY A 166 20.66 9.06 19.77
CA GLY A 166 21.44 8.61 20.94
C GLY A 166 20.62 8.12 22.14
N ASP A 167 21.32 7.47 23.07
CA ASP A 167 20.70 6.81 24.24
C ASP A 167 20.24 7.76 25.35
N SER A 168 20.53 9.06 25.24
CA SER A 168 20.27 10.07 26.28
C SER A 168 18.78 10.27 26.61
N MET A 169 17.89 9.83 25.72
CA MET A 169 16.43 9.92 25.90
C MET A 169 15.79 8.63 26.41
N ARG A 170 16.59 7.58 26.69
CA ARG A 170 16.08 6.34 27.30
C ARG A 170 15.73 6.56 28.78
N PRO A 171 14.66 5.94 29.30
CA PRO A 171 13.79 4.95 28.66
C PRO A 171 12.61 5.55 27.87
N MET A 172 12.52 6.87 27.75
CA MET A 172 11.34 7.55 27.22
C MET A 172 11.21 7.43 25.69
N PHE A 173 12.31 7.51 24.95
CA PHE A 173 12.36 7.28 23.50
C PHE A 173 13.52 6.37 23.12
N ASN A 174 13.31 5.54 22.11
CA ASN A 174 14.36 4.73 21.53
C ASN A 174 15.11 5.51 20.45
N PRO A 175 16.41 5.25 20.26
CA PRO A 175 17.15 5.78 19.13
C PRO A 175 16.47 5.43 17.80
N GLY A 176 16.24 6.45 16.96
CA GLY A 176 15.53 6.30 15.68
C GLY A 176 14.02 6.52 15.74
N ASP A 177 13.41 6.69 16.93
CA ASP A 177 11.99 7.02 17.02
C ASP A 177 11.73 8.40 16.37
N PRO A 178 10.73 8.52 15.48
CA PRO A 178 10.30 9.79 14.92
C PRO A 178 9.47 10.58 15.93
N LEU A 179 9.90 11.80 16.20
CA LEU A 179 9.24 12.73 17.12
C LEU A 179 8.71 13.91 16.32
N ILE A 180 7.43 14.25 16.52
CA ILE A 180 6.82 15.44 15.92
C ILE A 180 7.05 16.63 16.85
N VAL A 181 7.62 17.70 16.31
CA VAL A 181 7.88 18.95 17.02
C VAL A 181 7.10 20.08 16.38
N ASP A 182 6.46 20.92 17.20
CA ASP A 182 5.79 22.14 16.75
C ASP A 182 6.68 23.37 17.00
N ARG A 183 7.18 23.96 15.92
CA ARG A 183 8.07 25.13 15.95
C ARG A 183 7.35 26.46 16.22
N GLY A 184 6.02 26.47 16.22
CA GLY A 184 5.25 27.68 16.52
C GLY A 184 5.17 27.99 18.01
N VAL A 185 5.50 27.02 18.87
CA VAL A 185 5.53 27.19 20.32
C VAL A 185 6.92 27.67 20.74
N GLN A 186 7.02 28.94 21.14
CA GLN A 186 8.27 29.57 21.58
C GLN A 186 8.33 29.83 23.09
N ALA A 187 7.26 29.47 23.81
CA ALA A 187 7.18 29.62 25.27
C ALA A 187 7.43 28.26 25.94
N VAL A 188 8.33 28.26 26.93
CA VAL A 188 8.59 27.11 27.80
C VAL A 188 7.68 27.24 29.01
N GLU A 189 6.55 26.54 29.00
CA GLU A 189 5.54 26.70 30.05
C GLU A 189 5.54 25.57 31.09
N TYR A 190 6.18 24.41 30.83
CA TYR A 190 6.25 23.30 31.80
C TYR A 190 7.36 22.26 31.52
N ASP A 191 7.49 21.24 32.38
CA ASP A 191 8.34 20.03 32.23
C ASP A 191 7.92 19.21 31.00
N ALA A 192 8.50 19.57 29.86
CA ALA A 192 8.26 18.96 28.55
C ALA A 192 9.60 18.78 27.83
N ILE A 193 9.56 18.04 26.72
CA ILE A 193 10.75 17.80 25.91
C ILE A 193 10.83 18.88 24.84
N TYR A 194 11.97 19.56 24.78
CA TYR A 194 12.25 20.62 23.82
C TYR A 194 13.42 20.20 22.94
N PHE A 195 13.38 20.60 21.66
CA PHE A 195 14.37 20.31 20.63
C PHE A 195 14.99 21.59 20.08
#